data_AF-A0A423XQ18-F1
#
_entry.id   AF-A0A423XQ18-F1
#
_cell.length_a   1.000
_cell.length_b   1.000
_cell.length_c   1.000
_cell.angle_alpha   90.00
_cell.angle_beta   90.00
_cell.angle_gamma   90.00
#
_symmetry.space_group_name_H-M   'P 1'
#
loop_
_entity.id
_entity.type
_entity.pdbx_description
1 polymer ?
#
loop_
_entity_poly.entity_id
_entity_poly.type
_entity_poly.pdbx_seq_one_letter_code
_entity_poly.pdbx_strand_id
1 'polypeptide(L)'
;MFNVSPIFLQEYSNSTYSNFSEASRAFLTMTMRPWLANFEQQIKSALLVASPVPGIRYQVEFDSADLLRATPTDRYATYERGIKNGIINPNEAREKEGMPPREGGDEYSQAWKQEVKISNDNKEGDE
;
A
#
# COMPACT_ATOMS: atom_id res chain seq x y z
N MET A 1 25.87 -6.14 14.99
CA MET A 1 26.59 -4.96 14.48
C MET A 1 25.95 -4.35 13.23
N PHE A 2 25.40 -5.14 12.30
CA PHE A 2 24.70 -4.59 11.10
C PHE A 2 23.23 -5.02 10.94
N ASN A 3 22.64 -5.75 11.90
CA ASN A 3 21.27 -6.31 11.81
C ASN A 3 20.98 -7.09 10.51
N VAL A 4 22.00 -7.61 9.84
CA VAL A 4 21.86 -8.43 8.63
C VAL A 4 21.56 -9.87 9.03
N SER A 5 20.55 -10.48 8.42
CA SER A 5 20.20 -11.89 8.64
C SER A 5 21.29 -12.83 8.08
N PRO A 6 21.65 -13.93 8.78
CA PRO A 6 22.69 -14.88 8.36
C PRO A 6 22.51 -15.49 6.95
N ILE A 7 21.26 -15.57 6.49
CA ILE A 7 20.93 -16.00 5.12
C ILE A 7 21.64 -15.16 4.04
N PHE A 8 21.82 -13.86 4.28
CA PHE A 8 22.50 -12.97 3.34
C PHE A 8 24.03 -13.10 3.38
N LEU A 9 24.56 -13.80 4.39
CA LEU A 9 25.98 -14.13 4.52
C LEU A 9 26.29 -15.55 3.99
N GLN A 10 25.36 -16.16 3.25
CA GLN A 10 25.46 -17.53 2.72
C GLN A 10 25.68 -18.61 3.81
N GLU A 11 25.35 -18.29 5.06
CA GLU A 11 25.37 -19.23 6.17
C GLU A 11 23.98 -19.86 6.32
N TYR A 12 23.81 -21.06 5.73
CA TYR A 12 22.53 -21.78 5.70
C TYR A 12 22.33 -22.75 6.88
N SER A 13 23.27 -22.78 7.83
CA SER A 13 23.33 -23.75 8.94
C SER A 13 22.11 -23.71 9.87
N ASN A 14 21.44 -22.55 9.98
CA ASN A 14 20.21 -22.34 10.76
C ASN A 14 19.18 -21.53 9.96
N SER A 15 18.84 -21.97 8.74
CA SER A 15 17.88 -21.27 7.87
C SER A 15 16.43 -21.41 8.39
N THR A 16 15.93 -20.42 9.12
CA THR A 16 14.53 -20.38 9.62
C THR A 16 13.53 -19.85 8.59
N TYR A 17 14.00 -19.20 7.52
CA TYR A 17 13.12 -18.67 6.47
C TYR A 17 13.00 -19.67 5.32
N SER A 18 11.78 -20.18 5.12
CA SER A 18 11.48 -21.15 4.07
C SER A 18 11.43 -20.53 2.67
N ASN A 19 11.34 -19.20 2.57
CA ASN A 19 11.18 -18.47 1.32
C ASN A 19 12.10 -17.24 1.25
N PHE A 20 12.79 -17.08 0.13
CA PHE A 20 13.66 -15.94 -0.17
C PHE A 20 12.93 -14.59 -0.10
N SER A 21 11.64 -14.56 -0.43
CA SER A 21 10.80 -13.35 -0.32
C SER A 21 10.61 -12.90 1.13
N GLU A 22 10.45 -13.84 2.06
CA GLU A 22 10.31 -13.55 3.49
C GLU A 22 11.64 -13.05 4.07
N ALA A 23 12.76 -13.66 3.66
CA ALA A 23 14.10 -13.20 4.03
C ALA A 23 14.37 -11.78 3.51
N SER A 24 13.97 -11.46 2.27
CA SER A 24 14.11 -10.12 1.67
C SER A 24 13.28 -9.07 2.44
N ARG A 25 12.06 -9.44 2.84
CA ARG A 25 11.19 -8.59 3.67
C ARG A 25 11.78 -8.35 5.06
N ALA A 26 12.32 -9.38 5.70
CA ALA A 26 12.98 -9.29 7.00
C ALA A 26 14.23 -8.38 6.91
N PHE A 27 15.03 -8.52 5.85
CA PHE A 27 16.19 -7.67 5.61
C PHE A 27 15.83 -6.20 5.42
N LEU A 28 14.81 -5.90 4.61
CA LEU A 28 14.38 -4.50 4.49
C LEU A 28 13.94 -3.95 5.85
N THR A 29 13.16 -4.72 6.60
CA THR A 29 12.56 -4.25 7.86
C THR A 29 13.60 -4.07 8.97
N MET A 30 14.51 -5.03 9.13
CA MET A 30 15.46 -5.07 10.25
C MET A 30 16.76 -4.33 9.98
N THR A 31 17.19 -4.28 8.71
CA THR A 31 18.46 -3.67 8.31
C THR A 31 18.24 -2.33 7.61
N MET A 32 17.54 -2.32 6.48
CA MET A 32 17.52 -1.16 5.58
C MET A 32 16.66 0.00 6.10
N ARG A 33 15.54 -0.29 6.76
CA ARG A 33 14.59 0.73 7.24
C ARG A 33 15.24 1.78 8.15
N PRO A 34 16.05 1.42 9.17
CA PRO A 34 16.79 2.41 9.95
C PRO A 34 17.73 3.30 9.13
N TRP A 35 18.43 2.74 8.13
CA TRP A 35 19.35 3.51 7.28
C TRP A 35 18.60 4.46 6.36
N LEU A 36 17.54 3.99 5.71
CA LEU A 36 16.71 4.83 4.84
C LEU A 36 16.09 5.99 5.63
N ALA A 37 15.56 5.72 6.82
CA ALA A 37 15.02 6.77 7.70
C ALA A 37 16.08 7.81 8.10
N ASN A 38 17.31 7.38 8.38
CA ASN A 38 18.41 8.31 8.67
C ASN A 38 18.74 9.19 7.45
N PHE A 39 18.76 8.62 6.24
CA PHE A 39 18.98 9.40 5.02
C PHE A 39 17.84 10.37 4.74
N GLU A 40 16.57 9.96 4.90
CA GLU A 40 15.40 10.84 4.75
C GLU A 40 15.47 12.02 5.70
N GLN A 41 15.84 11.79 6.96
CA GLN A 41 16.01 12.85 7.95
C GLN A 41 17.15 13.81 7.59
N GLN A 42 18.28 13.29 7.10
CA GLN A 42 19.40 14.12 6.66
C GLN A 42 19.03 14.97 5.43
N ILE A 43 18.38 14.37 4.42
CA ILE A 43 17.92 15.08 3.23
C ILE A 43 16.91 16.17 3.62
N LYS A 44 15.98 15.84 4.53
CA LYS A 44 15.01 16.81 5.05
C LYS A 44 15.71 17.95 5.79
N SER A 45 16.70 17.66 6.63
CA SER A 45 17.45 18.69 7.36
C SER A 45 18.35 19.53 6.44
N ALA A 46 18.87 18.98 5.35
CA ALA A 46 19.78 19.69 4.46
C ALA A 46 19.01 20.56 3.45
N LEU A 47 17.92 20.04 2.87
CA LEU A 47 17.22 20.67 1.75
C LEU A 47 15.93 21.38 2.16
N LEU A 48 15.27 20.95 3.24
CA LEU A 48 13.91 21.40 3.56
C LEU A 48 13.82 22.33 4.78
N VAL A 49 14.95 22.72 5.38
CA VAL A 49 15.00 23.66 6.52
C VAL A 49 14.65 25.09 6.11
N ALA A 50 14.87 25.45 4.85
CA ALA A 50 14.54 26.78 4.30
C ALA A 50 13.56 26.63 3.13
N SER A 51 12.38 26.05 3.38
CA SER A 51 11.34 26.05 2.34
C SER A 51 10.92 27.49 2.05
N PRO A 52 11.06 27.97 0.80
CA PRO A 52 10.81 29.37 0.46
C PRO A 52 9.32 29.73 0.44
N VAL A 53 8.42 28.75 0.53
CA VAL A 53 6.97 28.97 0.42
C VAL A 53 6.29 28.80 1.79
N PRO A 54 5.72 29.87 2.36
CA PRO A 54 4.97 29.79 3.61
C PRO A 54 3.78 28.83 3.48
N GLY A 55 3.67 27.87 4.40
CA GLY A 55 2.52 26.96 4.49
C GLY A 55 2.67 25.60 3.80
N ILE A 56 3.74 25.36 3.02
CA ILE A 56 3.97 24.06 2.37
C ILE A 56 4.98 23.24 3.19
N ARG A 57 4.59 22.04 3.63
CA ARG A 57 5.49 21.06 4.26
C ARG A 57 5.84 19.99 3.24
N TYR A 58 7.13 19.86 2.95
CA TYR A 58 7.66 18.80 2.10
C TYR A 58 8.03 17.59 2.95
N GLN A 59 7.70 16.39 2.45
CA GLN A 59 8.11 15.11 3.02
C GLN A 59 8.95 14.38 1.98
N VAL A 60 10.06 13.78 2.43
CA VAL A 60 10.94 12.94 1.62
C VAL A 60 10.78 11.54 2.13
N GLU A 61 10.47 10.62 1.23
CA GLU A 61 10.34 9.19 1.51
C GLU A 61 10.99 8.42 0.36
N PHE A 62 11.78 7.39 0.67
CA PHE A 62 12.29 6.47 -0.33
C PHE A 62 11.19 5.48 -0.73
N ASP A 63 10.95 5.36 -2.04
CA ASP A 63 10.08 4.31 -2.55
C ASP A 63 10.75 2.94 -2.33
N SER A 64 10.31 2.25 -1.28
CA SER A 64 10.72 0.89 -0.94
C SER A 64 9.75 -0.17 -1.46
N ALA A 65 8.72 0.24 -2.21
CA ALA A 65 7.72 -0.68 -2.77
C ALA A 65 8.34 -1.65 -3.79
N ASP A 66 9.40 -1.23 -4.49
CA ASP A 66 10.11 -2.10 -5.44
C ASP A 66 10.98 -3.15 -4.72
N LEU A 67 11.52 -2.81 -3.55
CA LEU A 67 12.32 -3.71 -2.71
C LEU A 67 11.46 -4.72 -1.94
N LEU A 68 10.28 -4.25 -1.52
CA LEU A 68 9.25 -5.08 -0.89
C LEU A 68 8.33 -5.75 -1.88
N ARG A 69 8.55 -5.59 -3.20
CA ARG A 69 7.59 -5.89 -4.25
C ARG A 69 6.88 -7.18 -3.91
N ALA A 70 5.68 -6.99 -3.35
CA ALA A 70 4.87 -8.11 -2.94
C ALA A 70 4.71 -8.95 -4.20
N THR A 71 4.67 -10.28 -4.04
CA THR A 71 4.33 -11.11 -5.19
C THR A 71 3.09 -10.50 -5.83
N PRO A 72 3.03 -10.37 -7.18
CA PRO A 72 1.87 -9.77 -7.83
C PRO A 72 0.55 -10.32 -7.26
N THR A 73 0.55 -11.62 -6.91
CA THR A 73 -0.51 -12.30 -6.17
C THR A 73 -0.93 -11.62 -4.87
N ASP A 74 -0.02 -11.37 -3.93
CA ASP A 74 -0.34 -10.74 -2.64
C ASP A 74 -0.82 -9.29 -2.81
N ARG A 75 -0.28 -8.59 -3.81
CA ARG A 75 -0.63 -7.21 -4.14
C ARG A 75 -2.06 -7.11 -4.68
N TYR A 76 -2.40 -7.93 -5.68
CA TYR A 76 -3.75 -8.01 -6.22
C TYR A 76 -4.76 -8.52 -5.17
N ALA A 77 -4.37 -9.47 -4.31
CA ALA A 77 -5.23 -9.92 -3.20
C ALA A 77 -5.53 -8.80 -2.19
N THR A 78 -4.55 -7.93 -1.93
CA THR A 78 -4.74 -6.76 -1.05
C THR A 78 -5.68 -5.75 -1.69
N TYR A 79 -5.51 -5.45 -2.99
CA TYR A 79 -6.42 -4.56 -3.70
C TYR A 79 -7.84 -5.12 -3.79
N GLU A 80 -7.99 -6.42 -4.04
CA GLU A 80 -9.30 -7.08 -4.07
C GLU A 80 -10.04 -6.90 -2.74
N ARG A 81 -9.34 -7.10 -1.61
CA ARG A 81 -9.92 -6.90 -0.27
C ARG A 81 -10.22 -5.42 -0.01
N GLY A 82 -9.32 -4.52 -0.39
CA GLY A 82 -9.52 -3.07 -0.24
C GLY A 82 -10.73 -2.56 -1.02
N ILE A 83 -10.89 -3.02 -2.27
CA ILE A 83 -12.01 -2.67 -3.14
C ILE A 83 -13.31 -3.21 -2.56
N LYS A 84 -13.36 -4.51 -2.18
CA LYS A 84 -14.55 -5.13 -1.59
C LYS A 84 -15.01 -4.47 -0.29
N ASN A 85 -14.06 -4.04 0.54
CA ASN A 85 -14.35 -3.35 1.80
C ASN A 85 -14.66 -1.86 1.62
N GLY A 86 -14.55 -1.32 0.40
CA GLY A 86 -14.76 0.09 0.12
C GLY A 86 -13.69 1.01 0.69
N ILE A 87 -12.48 0.50 0.95
CA ILE A 87 -11.34 1.29 1.46
C ILE A 87 -10.60 1.98 0.31
N ILE A 88 -10.51 1.32 -0.85
CA ILE A 88 -9.88 1.87 -2.05
C ILE A 88 -10.85 1.71 -3.23
N ASN A 89 -10.84 2.64 -4.17
CA ASN A 89 -11.55 2.45 -5.44
C ASN A 89 -10.62 1.77 -6.49
N PRO A 90 -11.20 1.17 -7.55
CA PRO A 90 -10.42 0.56 -8.62
C PRO A 90 -9.41 1.49 -9.31
N ASN A 91 -9.68 2.79 -9.41
CA ASN A 91 -8.79 3.77 -10.05
C ASN A 91 -7.58 4.14 -9.18
N GLU A 92 -7.73 4.24 -7.87
CA GLU A 92 -6.63 4.40 -6.89
C GLU A 92 -5.70 3.18 -6.91
N ALA A 93 -6.25 1.98 -7.10
CA ALA A 93 -5.43 0.78 -7.29
C ALA A 93 -4.65 0.83 -8.62
N ARG A 94 -5.26 1.34 -9.70
CA ARG A 94 -4.59 1.53 -11.00
C ARG A 94 -3.50 2.60 -10.94
N GLU A 95 -3.75 3.72 -10.27
CA GLU A 95 -2.77 4.78 -10.07
C GLU A 95 -1.53 4.25 -9.34
N LYS A 96 -1.72 3.44 -8.29
CA LYS A 96 -0.61 2.77 -7.58
C LYS A 96 0.16 1.77 -8.45
N GLU A 97 -0.48 1.20 -9.47
CA GLU A 97 0.19 0.35 -10.47
C GLU A 97 0.69 1.14 -11.68
N GLY A 98 0.58 2.47 -11.69
CA GLY A 98 0.99 3.31 -12.82
C GLY A 98 0.15 3.12 -14.09
N MET A 99 -1.06 2.56 -13.95
CA MET A 99 -1.99 2.34 -15.06
C MET A 99 -2.95 3.53 -15.23
N PRO A 100 -3.38 3.84 -16.46
CA PRO A 100 -4.38 4.89 -16.68
C PRO A 100 -5.72 4.54 -16.02
N PRO A 101 -6.47 5.56 -15.55
CA PRO A 101 -7.79 5.37 -14.95
C PRO A 101 -8.78 4.83 -15.99
N ARG A 102 -9.81 4.14 -15.51
CA ARG A 102 -10.90 3.60 -16.33
C ARG A 102 -12.22 4.25 -15.93
N GLU A 103 -13.10 4.47 -16.91
CA GLU A 103 -14.47 4.95 -16.68
C GLU A 103 -15.23 3.98 -15.76
N GLY A 104 -15.89 4.51 -14.73
CA GLY A 104 -16.56 3.74 -13.68
C GLY A 104 -15.63 3.17 -12.58
N GLY A 105 -14.33 3.44 -12.65
CA GLY A 105 -13.36 2.98 -11.64
C GLY A 105 -13.27 3.85 -10.38
N ASP A 106 -13.98 4.98 -10.33
CA ASP A 106 -14.04 5.86 -9.15
C ASP A 106 -15.11 5.43 -8.15
N GLU A 107 -15.99 4.50 -8.55
CA GLU A 107 -17.05 3.98 -7.69
C GLU A 107 -16.49 2.97 -6.67
N TYR A 108 -16.73 3.26 -5.40
CA TYR A 108 -16.42 2.33 -4.31
C TYR A 108 -17.38 1.15 -4.34
N SER A 109 -16.88 -0.04 -3.99
CA SER A 109 -17.74 -1.22 -3.85
C SER A 109 -18.79 -0.97 -2.76
N GLN A 110 -20.06 -0.96 -3.15
CA GLN A 110 -21.20 -0.69 -2.28
C GLN A 110 -21.70 -1.96 -1.57
N ALA A 111 -20.86 -2.98 -1.37
CA ALA A 111 -21.26 -4.27 -0.80
C ALA A 111 -21.89 -4.16 0.61
N TRP A 112 -21.65 -3.06 1.32
CA TRP A 112 -22.23 -2.74 2.63
C TRP A 112 -23.49 -1.85 2.55
N LYS A 113 -23.82 -1.26 1.38
CA LYS A 113 -25.08 -0.55 1.19
C LYS A 113 -26.20 -1.57 1.00
N GLN A 114 -26.89 -1.89 2.09
CA GLN A 114 -28.18 -2.55 2.01
C GLN A 114 -29.23 -1.52 1.57
N GLU A 115 -29.49 -1.46 0.27
CA GLU A 115 -30.69 -0.76 -0.22
C GLU A 115 -31.91 -1.64 0.06
N VAL A 116 -32.61 -1.38 1.18
CA VAL A 116 -33.94 -1.96 1.42
C VAL A 116 -34.92 -1.26 0.50
N LYS A 117 -35.17 -1.83 -0.69
CA LYS A 117 -36.25 -1.38 -1.56
C LYS A 117 -37.58 -1.84 -0.97
N ILE A 118 -38.24 -0.97 -0.19
CA ILE A 118 -39.61 -1.18 0.26
C ILE A 118 -40.53 -0.90 -0.93
N SER A 119 -41.08 -1.96 -1.54
CA SER A 119 -42.12 -1.84 -2.56
C SER A 119 -43.47 -1.60 -1.88
N ASN A 120 -43.93 -0.35 -1.83
CA ASN A 120 -45.33 -0.06 -1.50
C ASN A 120 -46.18 -0.29 -2.74
N ASP A 121 -46.70 -1.51 -2.89
CA ASP A 121 -47.79 -1.81 -3.83
C ASP A 121 -49.09 -1.24 -3.24
N ASN A 122 -49.32 0.07 -3.41
CA ASN A 122 -50.62 0.66 -3.16
C ASN A 122 -51.55 0.25 -4.30
N LYS A 123 -52.33 -0.81 -4.08
CA LYS A 123 -53.52 -1.09 -4.88
C LYS A 123 -54.57 -0.03 -4.56
N GLU A 124 -54.56 1.06 -5.31
CA GLU A 124 -55.74 1.89 -5.49
C GLU A 124 -56.81 1.00 -6.14
N GLY A 125 -57.86 0.71 -5.39
CA GLY A 125 -59.06 0.06 -5.92
C GLY A 125 -59.80 1.08 -6.78
N ASP A 126 -59.86 0.80 -8.07
CA ASP A 126 -60.73 1.50 -9.02
C ASP A 126 -62.20 1.38 -8.61
N GLU A 127 -62.93 2.48 -8.85
CA GLU A 127 -64.37 2.70 -8.69
C GLU A 127 -65.26 1.67 -9.42
#